data_AF-A0AAD7M8N7-F1
#
_entry.id   AF-A0AAD7M8N7-F1
#
_cell.length_a   1.000
_cell.length_b   1.000
_cell.length_c   1.000
_cell.angle_alpha   90.00
_cell.angle_beta   90.00
_cell.angle_gamma   90.00
#
_symmetry.space_group_name_H-M   'P 1'
#
loop_
_entity.id
_entity.type
_entity.pdbx_description
1 polymer ?
#
loop_
_entity_poly.entity_id
_entity_poly.type
_entity_poly.pdbx_seq_one_letter_code
_entity_poly.pdbx_strand_id
1 'polypeptide(L)' 'MLRKQYKGTLKRTAFPPRPLSQKEVHRIITRYCVTVKPSQFIEKGCAVCGRLNPLKHLSPLT' A
#
# COMPACT_ATOMS: atom_id res chain seq x y z
N MET A 1 -14.73 -8.01 29.25
CA MET A 1 -13.93 -7.02 28.49
C MET A 1 -14.85 -5.91 28.02
N LEU A 2 -14.71 -4.70 28.57
CA LEU A 2 -15.59 -3.56 28.26
C LEU A 2 -15.23 -2.93 26.91
N ARG A 3 -16.18 -2.87 25.97
CA ARG A 3 -16.04 -2.16 24.70
C ARG A 3 -16.04 -0.65 24.97
N LYS A 4 -14.88 0.00 24.87
CA LYS A 4 -14.79 1.47 24.90
C LYS A 4 -15.51 2.03 23.66
N GLN A 5 -16.59 2.78 23.88
CA GLN A 5 -17.28 3.51 22.82
C GLN A 5 -16.56 4.84 22.58
N TYR A 6 -16.03 5.04 21.38
CA TYR A 6 -15.33 6.26 20.98
C TYR A 6 -16.38 7.35 20.68
N LYS A 7 -16.45 8.41 21.51
CA LYS A 7 -17.31 9.58 21.28
C LYS A 7 -16.61 10.58 20.37
N GLY A 8 -16.58 10.29 19.07
CA GLY A 8 -16.28 11.27 18.01
C GLY A 8 -17.57 11.58 17.25
N THR A 9 -17.77 12.82 16.81
CA THR A 9 -18.91 13.30 16.03
C THR A 9 -19.21 12.35 14.86
N LEU A 10 -20.27 11.54 15.00
CA LEU A 10 -20.62 10.46 14.09
C LEU A 10 -21.12 11.01 12.74
N LYS A 11 -20.23 11.19 11.76
CA LYS A 11 -20.62 10.84 10.39
C LYS A 11 -20.98 9.36 10.46
N ARG A 12 -22.26 9.01 10.33
CA ARG A 12 -22.79 7.63 10.38
C ARG A 12 -22.32 6.81 9.17
N THR A 13 -21.01 6.63 8.99
CA THR A 13 -20.51 5.51 8.22
C THR A 13 -20.70 4.27 9.08
N ALA A 14 -21.49 3.31 8.60
CA ALA A 14 -21.76 2.08 9.34
C ALA A 14 -20.43 1.44 9.76
N PHE A 15 -20.30 1.09 11.04
CA PHE A 15 -19.16 0.36 11.57
C PHE A 15 -19.60 -1.06 12.01
N PRO A 16 -18.92 -2.12 11.56
CA PRO A 16 -17.82 -2.08 10.59
C PRO A 16 -18.32 -1.61 9.20
N PRO A 17 -17.42 -1.05 8.38
CA PRO A 17 -17.77 -0.74 7.00
C PRO A 17 -18.24 -2.00 6.28
N ARG A 18 -19.10 -1.82 5.26
CA ARG A 18 -19.48 -2.93 4.40
C ARG A 18 -18.24 -3.56 3.77
N PRO A 19 -18.20 -4.89 3.59
CA PRO A 19 -17.14 -5.55 2.85
C PRO A 19 -16.95 -4.93 1.46
N LEU A 20 -15.71 -4.99 0.94
CA LEU A 20 -15.42 -4.61 -0.43
C LEU A 20 -16.18 -5.52 -1.41
N SER A 21 -16.53 -4.98 -2.58
CA SER A 21 -17.06 -5.82 -3.65
C SER A 21 -15.96 -6.71 -4.25
N GLN A 22 -16.33 -7.83 -4.86
CA GLN A 22 -15.37 -8.73 -5.50
C GLN A 22 -14.54 -8.03 -6.59
N LYS A 23 -15.15 -7.08 -7.32
CA LYS A 23 -14.48 -6.25 -8.31
C LYS A 23 -13.37 -5.40 -7.67
N GLU A 24 -13.65 -4.82 -6.51
CA GLU A 24 -12.68 -4.01 -5.77
C GLU A 24 -11.52 -4.85 -5.23
N VAL A 25 -11.82 -6.02 -4.66
CA VAL A 25 -10.80 -6.98 -4.22
C VAL A 25 -9.88 -7.35 -5.37
N HIS A 26 -10.45 -7.78 -6.51
CA HIS A 26 -9.66 -8.16 -7.68
C HIS A 26 -8.82 -6.98 -8.21
N ARG A 27 -9.40 -5.78 -8.27
CA ARG A 27 -8.69 -4.57 -8.72
C ARG A 27 -7.49 -4.26 -7.82
N ILE A 28 -7.66 -4.33 -6.51
CA ILE A 28 -6.57 -4.08 -5.54
C ILE A 28 -5.45 -5.09 -5.74
N ILE A 29 -5.77 -6.39 -5.79
CA ILE A 29 -4.79 -7.46 -5.98
C ILE A 29 -4.04 -7.26 -7.30
N THR A 30 -4.75 -7.05 -8.40
CA THR A 30 -4.14 -6.88 -9.73
C THR A 30 -3.22 -5.66 -9.76
N ARG A 31 -3.64 -4.52 -9.19
CA ARG A 31 -2.79 -3.32 -9.12
C ARG A 31 -1.54 -3.58 -8.28
N TYR A 32 -1.67 -4.23 -7.13
CA TYR A 32 -0.53 -4.59 -6.30
C TYR A 32 0.47 -5.43 -7.09
N CYS A 33 0.01 -6.52 -7.70
CA CYS A 33 0.84 -7.40 -8.52
C CYS A 33 1.56 -6.66 -9.64
N VAL A 34 0.89 -5.69 -10.29
CA VAL A 34 1.53 -4.85 -11.32
C VAL A 34 2.62 -3.96 -10.74
N THR A 35 2.37 -3.34 -9.60
CA THR A 35 3.33 -2.40 -8.96
C THR A 35 4.57 -3.08 -8.40
N VAL A 36 4.47 -4.33 -7.94
CA VAL A 36 5.60 -5.09 -7.37
C VAL A 36 6.34 -5.95 -8.41
N LYS A 37 6.03 -5.81 -9.70
CA LYS A 37 6.81 -6.46 -10.76
C LYS A 37 8.26 -5.96 -10.69
N PRO A 38 9.27 -6.84 -10.86
CA PRO A 38 10.68 -6.45 -10.79
C PRO A 38 11.06 -5.28 -11.71
N SER A 39 10.43 -5.18 -12.89
CA SER A 39 10.65 -4.09 -13.86
C SER A 39 10.16 -2.71 -13.39
N GLN A 40 9.33 -2.67 -12.35
CA GLN A 40 8.83 -1.42 -11.78
C GLN A 40 9.76 -0.84 -10.71
N PHE A 41 10.63 -1.66 -10.09
CA PHE A 41 11.61 -1.13 -9.13
C PHE A 41 12.62 -0.22 -9.83
N ILE A 42 12.92 0.89 -9.17
CA ILE A 42 13.90 1.88 -9.64
C ILE A 42 15.24 1.74 -8.95
N GLU A 43 15.31 0.93 -7.90
CA GLU A 43 16.49 0.68 -7.08
C GLU A 43 16.47 -0.75 -6.53
N LYS A 44 17.66 -1.27 -6.17
CA LYS A 44 17.82 -2.54 -5.47
C LYS A 44 18.72 -2.39 -4.25
N GLY A 45 18.42 -3.10 -3.18
CA GLY A 45 19.31 -3.22 -2.03
C GLY A 45 20.41 -4.25 -2.28
N CYS A 46 21.63 -3.96 -1.84
CA CYS A 46 22.70 -4.96 -1.72
C CYS A 46 22.51 -5.73 -0.41
N ALA A 47 22.41 -7.07 -0.49
CA ALA A 47 22.23 -7.92 0.70
C ALA A 47 23.44 -7.90 1.66
N VAL A 48 24.64 -7.55 1.16
CA VAL A 48 25.88 -7.55 1.96
C VAL A 48 26.05 -6.22 2.68
N CYS A 49 25.94 -5.10 1.97
CA CYS A 49 26.26 -3.77 2.51
C CYS A 49 25.04 -2.89 2.76
N GLY A 50 23.83 -3.35 2.45
CA GLY A 50 22.57 -2.61 2.66
C GLY A 50 22.39 -1.38 1.75
N ARG A 51 23.35 -1.08 0.87
CA ARG A 51 23.26 0.10 0.00
C ARG A 51 22.21 -0.09 -1.09
N LEU A 52 21.43 0.95 -1.34
CA LEU A 52 20.53 1.05 -2.48
C LEU A 52 21.33 1.43 -3.73
N ASN A 53 21.09 0.71 -4.82
CA ASN A 53 21.72 0.95 -6.12
C ASN A 53 20.62 1.24 -7.14
N PRO A 54 20.71 2.34 -7.90
CA PRO A 54 19.73 2.65 -8.93
C PRO A 54 19.72 1.58 -10.03
N LEU A 55 18.52 1.18 -10.46
CA LEU A 55 18.26 0.29 -11.59
C LEU A 55 17.89 1.06 -12.87
N LYS A 56 17.54 2.34 -12.72
CA LYS A 56 17.19 3.28 -13.80
C LYS A 56 17.91 4.60 -13.56
N HIS A 57 18.08 5.40 -14.60
CA HIS A 57 18.55 6.78 -14.44
C HIS A 57 17.49 7.59 -13.70
N LEU A 58 17.82 8.05 -12.50
CA LEU A 58 16.96 8.87 -11.66
C LEU A 58 17.40 10.33 -11.71
N SER A 59 16.45 11.25 -11.86
CA SER A 59 16.71 12.67 -11.70
C SER A 59 16.69 13.05 -10.22
N PRO A 60 17.52 14.01 -9.78
CA PRO A 60 17.38 14.62 -8.46
C PRO A 60 15.96 15.17 -8.27
N LEU A 61 15.41 15.00 -7.07
CA LEU A 61 14.20 15.73 -6.66
C LEU A 61 14.65 17.13 -6.26
N THR A 62 14.43 18.10 -7.14
CA THR A 62 14.64 19.54 -6.90
C THR A 62 13.48 20.14 -6.12
#